data_AF-A0A5E6MC38-F1
#
_entry.id   AF-A0A5E6MC38-F1
#
_cell.length_a   1.000
_cell.length_b   1.000
_cell.length_c   1.000
_cell.angle_alpha   90.00
_cell.angle_beta   90.00
_cell.angle_gamma   90.00
#
_symmetry.space_group_name_H-M   'P 1'
#
loop_
_entity.id
_entity.type
_entity.pdbx_description
1 polymer ?
#
loop_
_entity_poly.entity_id
_entity_poly.type
_entity_poly.pdbx_seq_one_letter_code
_entity_poly.pdbx_strand_id
1 'polypeptide(L)'
;MMQKAAMCEKGRKRATARKGGAIVCCSFALLWIAALPLRAAQSAAGNSPQDRFLQIYVEIQNADRAAEQGFYTKAAEQYREAQSALQELHRANPQWERQIMEYRLSYVRKQLAEVEKRMAGLPAAQPSAPASPVEGRLQEVEDKLAKLEASRENNADKAAVNRQMTELRELLGKLQGELGELKAARTKEIEEEAANQAEIAKIGALSAEVDSLNAQVVKLRNSRQKAQERARLEKRLQDLQGQLAHAKAVQEKTMERQAVREKMKELSSQVATLQNELSQAKAAQETAAQAGEKGQGAERVVQLEGTVQQLENQLAQAQAEQQRLQAENPVAAETQEVLHLRSQMERIQAEVARLEGRKEIRRLETTTNANSSEVAALKDRVQKLEEELVRTRKQQERLLSSVAGQRNSLQARVEELQAELDRVEASRARPAIPEASGYKSASREQAVAPPQGQAPWSVSIGHHPPPPEQRSEAGSETAEEQAEEQPAQTVQKRETGTKRVAESKKKRVHHRRNGSSVEEDVVRGLNRVRRQIANLIGG
;
A
#
# COMPACT_ATOMS: atom_id res chain seq x y z
N MET A 1 -20.96 -9.06 -71.48
CA MET A 1 -22.09 -9.75 -72.15
C MET A 1 -22.57 -10.83 -71.18
N MET A 2 -23.85 -11.02 -70.85
CA MET A 2 -25.12 -10.30 -71.11
C MET A 2 -25.82 -10.05 -69.74
N GLN A 3 -26.91 -9.29 -69.55
CA GLN A 3 -27.82 -8.55 -70.45
C GLN A 3 -28.37 -7.28 -69.75
N LYS A 4 -29.17 -6.46 -70.44
CA LYS A 4 -29.78 -5.19 -69.97
C LYS A 4 -30.91 -5.46 -68.93
N ALA A 5 -31.26 -4.64 -67.94
CA ALA A 5 -31.24 -3.17 -67.69
C ALA A 5 -32.46 -2.37 -68.24
N ALA A 6 -32.92 -1.39 -67.44
CA ALA A 6 -34.03 -0.42 -67.67
C ALA A 6 -35.49 -1.02 -67.56
N MET A 7 -36.57 -0.28 -67.25
CA MET A 7 -36.79 1.14 -66.84
C MET A 7 -38.23 1.35 -66.28
N CYS A 8 -38.48 2.44 -65.51
CA CYS A 8 -39.77 3.18 -65.29
C CYS A 8 -41.05 2.40 -64.83
N GLU A 9 -42.14 2.96 -64.28
CA GLU A 9 -42.61 4.35 -64.11
C GLU A 9 -43.57 4.53 -62.88
N LYS A 10 -44.10 5.76 -62.70
CA LYS A 10 -45.24 6.23 -61.87
C LYS A 10 -46.47 5.27 -61.91
N GLY A 11 -47.40 5.22 -60.95
CA GLY A 11 -47.63 5.98 -59.70
C GLY A 11 -49.14 6.26 -59.45
N ARG A 12 -49.47 6.92 -58.32
CA ARG A 12 -50.80 7.50 -57.87
C ARG A 12 -51.75 6.66 -56.97
N LYS A 13 -52.00 7.24 -55.78
CA LYS A 13 -53.31 7.50 -55.11
C LYS A 13 -54.25 6.35 -54.70
N ARG A 14 -54.35 6.14 -53.37
CA ARG A 14 -55.53 6.35 -52.47
C ARG A 14 -55.00 6.20 -51.01
N ALA A 15 -55.19 7.07 -50.01
CA ALA A 15 -56.22 8.04 -49.62
C ALA A 15 -57.30 7.47 -48.66
N THR A 16 -57.05 7.58 -47.35
CA THR A 16 -58.03 7.66 -46.25
C THR A 16 -57.45 8.53 -45.13
N ALA A 17 -58.28 9.21 -44.32
CA ALA A 17 -57.82 10.21 -43.36
C ALA A 17 -58.72 10.36 -42.11
N ARG A 18 -58.11 10.66 -40.95
CA ARG A 18 -58.67 11.31 -39.74
C ARG A 18 -57.51 12.05 -39.08
N LYS A 19 -57.43 13.39 -39.11
CA LYS A 19 -58.22 14.42 -38.38
C LYS A 19 -57.95 14.42 -36.86
N GLY A 20 -57.25 15.45 -36.38
CA GLY A 20 -57.17 15.83 -34.97
C GLY A 20 -55.95 16.71 -34.61
N GLY A 21 -56.20 17.96 -34.19
CA GLY A 21 -55.21 18.77 -33.44
C GLY A 21 -54.16 19.55 -34.25
N ALA A 22 -54.46 20.82 -34.54
CA ALA A 22 -53.47 21.88 -34.82
C ALA A 22 -54.01 23.22 -34.31
N ILE A 23 -53.18 24.27 -34.29
CA ILE A 23 -53.44 25.61 -33.73
C ILE A 23 -53.33 25.70 -32.20
N VAL A 24 -52.12 25.98 -31.71
CA VAL A 24 -51.82 27.30 -31.12
C VAL A 24 -50.48 27.74 -31.72
N CYS A 25 -50.39 28.98 -32.23
CA CYS A 25 -49.19 29.51 -32.88
C CYS A 25 -48.45 30.52 -31.99
N CYS A 26 -47.16 30.67 -32.26
CA CYS A 26 -46.38 31.91 -32.14
C CYS A 26 -46.60 32.78 -30.89
N SER A 27 -45.97 32.38 -29.79
CA SER A 27 -45.54 33.27 -28.70
C SER A 27 -44.28 32.70 -28.05
N PHE A 28 -43.52 33.51 -27.29
CA PHE A 28 -42.27 33.13 -26.62
C PHE A 28 -41.04 32.81 -27.49
N ALA A 29 -40.93 33.41 -28.69
CA ALA A 29 -39.63 33.52 -29.40
C ALA A 29 -38.70 34.62 -28.83
N LEU A 30 -39.14 35.36 -27.80
CA LEU A 30 -38.44 36.51 -27.21
C LEU A 30 -38.40 36.45 -25.67
N LEU A 31 -38.04 35.29 -25.10
CA LEU A 31 -37.75 35.18 -23.66
C LEU A 31 -36.62 34.19 -23.35
N TRP A 32 -35.60 34.15 -24.21
CA TRP A 32 -34.46 33.23 -24.13
C TRP A 32 -33.18 33.86 -23.51
N ILE A 33 -33.31 34.99 -22.82
CA ILE A 33 -32.20 35.72 -22.15
C ILE A 33 -32.62 36.09 -20.71
N ALA A 34 -33.07 35.10 -19.94
CA ALA A 34 -33.45 35.28 -18.52
C ALA A 34 -33.34 33.99 -17.67
N ALA A 35 -32.53 33.00 -18.09
CA ALA A 35 -32.53 31.64 -17.51
C ALA A 35 -31.15 31.15 -17.01
N LEU A 36 -30.19 32.04 -16.80
CA LEU A 36 -29.11 31.86 -15.82
C LEU A 36 -29.45 32.84 -14.67
N PRO A 37 -29.52 32.39 -13.40
CA PRO A 37 -28.52 31.50 -12.82
C PRO A 37 -29.10 30.33 -11.99
N LEU A 38 -29.06 29.11 -12.55
CA LEU A 38 -29.13 27.87 -11.73
C LEU A 38 -28.09 26.83 -12.15
N ARG A 39 -26.88 27.30 -12.49
CA ARG A 39 -25.70 26.46 -12.77
C ARG A 39 -24.68 26.45 -11.62
N ALA A 40 -25.17 26.68 -10.39
CA ALA A 40 -24.39 26.69 -9.14
C ALA A 40 -24.71 25.50 -8.21
N ALA A 41 -25.48 24.50 -8.69
CA ALA A 41 -25.98 23.37 -7.90
C ALA A 41 -25.62 21.98 -8.49
N GLN A 42 -24.56 21.89 -9.31
CA GLN A 42 -24.07 20.62 -9.88
C GLN A 42 -22.65 20.25 -9.43
N SER A 43 -22.16 20.87 -8.34
CA SER A 43 -20.89 20.54 -7.69
C SER A 43 -21.09 19.82 -6.34
N ALA A 44 -22.27 19.27 -6.10
CA ALA A 44 -22.73 18.77 -4.79
C ALA A 44 -23.04 17.26 -4.79
N ALA A 45 -22.21 16.46 -5.48
CA ALA A 45 -22.23 15.00 -5.40
C ALA A 45 -20.82 14.43 -5.62
N GLY A 46 -20.30 13.63 -4.68
CA GLY A 46 -19.15 12.75 -4.93
C GLY A 46 -17.81 13.07 -4.24
N ASN A 47 -17.75 13.99 -3.27
CA ASN A 47 -16.60 14.11 -2.36
C ASN A 47 -17.11 14.25 -0.92
N SER A 48 -17.03 13.19 -0.11
CA SER A 48 -17.20 13.32 1.34
C SER A 48 -15.94 13.97 1.96
N PRO A 49 -16.01 14.47 3.22
CA PRO A 49 -14.83 14.94 3.93
C PRO A 49 -13.72 13.87 4.00
N GLN A 50 -14.10 12.60 4.09
CA GLN A 50 -13.19 11.44 4.03
C GLN A 50 -12.49 11.32 2.67
N ASP A 51 -13.22 11.44 1.56
CA ASP A 51 -12.65 11.35 0.21
C ASP A 51 -11.70 12.52 -0.08
N ARG A 52 -12.09 13.73 0.33
CA ARG A 52 -11.26 14.94 0.22
C ARG A 52 -10.00 14.82 1.06
N PHE A 53 -10.09 14.27 2.28
CA PHE A 53 -8.91 13.97 3.09
C PHE A 53 -8.00 12.91 2.47
N LEU A 54 -8.56 11.87 1.83
CA LEU A 54 -7.77 10.84 1.17
C LEU A 54 -7.01 11.38 -0.07
N GLN A 55 -7.62 12.31 -0.82
CA GLN A 55 -6.94 13.05 -1.90
C GLN A 55 -5.74 13.83 -1.33
N ILE A 56 -5.98 14.65 -0.31
CA ILE A 56 -4.95 15.45 0.38
C ILE A 56 -3.85 14.56 0.97
N TYR A 57 -4.18 13.37 1.48
CA TYR A 57 -3.19 12.46 2.04
C TYR A 57 -2.27 11.85 0.96
N VAL A 58 -2.77 11.59 -0.24
CA VAL A 58 -1.94 11.21 -1.40
C VAL A 58 -1.04 12.37 -1.84
N GLU A 59 -1.55 13.61 -1.77
CA GLU A 59 -0.80 14.84 -2.05
C GLU A 59 0.39 15.01 -1.10
N ILE A 60 0.17 14.80 0.21
CA ILE A 60 1.23 14.77 1.23
C ILE A 60 2.26 13.66 0.92
N GLN A 61 1.82 12.44 0.61
CA GLN A 61 2.74 11.34 0.26
C GLN A 61 3.56 11.60 -1.02
N ASN A 62 3.04 12.40 -1.95
CA ASN A 62 3.80 12.83 -3.12
C ASN A 62 4.85 13.90 -2.75
N ALA A 63 4.52 14.82 -1.83
CA ALA A 63 5.45 15.81 -1.28
C ALA A 63 6.56 15.16 -0.43
N ASP A 64 6.23 14.15 0.38
CA ASP A 64 7.18 13.32 1.14
C ASP A 64 8.18 12.67 0.17
N ARG A 65 7.68 11.99 -0.88
CA ARG A 65 8.52 11.34 -1.91
C ARG A 65 9.37 12.35 -2.69
N ALA A 66 8.83 13.53 -3.00
CA ALA A 66 9.60 14.60 -3.67
C ALA A 66 10.75 15.11 -2.78
N ALA A 67 10.54 15.21 -1.47
CA ALA A 67 11.58 15.58 -0.51
C ALA A 67 12.65 14.48 -0.35
N GLU A 68 12.24 13.21 -0.30
CA GLU A 68 13.15 12.05 -0.29
C GLU A 68 14.02 11.98 -1.56
N GLN A 69 13.46 12.37 -2.72
CA GLN A 69 14.17 12.45 -4.00
C GLN A 69 15.01 13.73 -4.17
N GLY A 70 15.04 14.63 -3.18
CA GLY A 70 15.79 15.89 -3.24
C GLY A 70 15.16 17.00 -4.08
N PHE A 71 13.95 16.81 -4.61
CA PHE A 71 13.18 17.82 -5.36
C PHE A 71 12.52 18.83 -4.40
N TYR A 72 13.33 19.52 -3.58
CA TYR A 72 12.87 20.35 -2.47
C TYR A 72 11.92 21.48 -2.88
N THR A 73 12.10 22.11 -4.05
CA THR A 73 11.18 23.12 -4.60
C THR A 73 9.78 22.57 -4.80
N LYS A 74 9.66 21.47 -5.56
CA LYS A 74 8.41 20.76 -5.83
C LYS A 74 7.77 20.23 -4.54
N ALA A 75 8.59 19.72 -3.60
CA ALA A 75 8.09 19.28 -2.30
C ALA A 75 7.47 20.45 -1.51
N ALA A 76 8.14 21.62 -1.46
CA ALA A 76 7.61 22.80 -0.78
C ALA A 76 6.29 23.29 -1.40
N GLU A 77 6.16 23.28 -2.72
CA GLU A 77 4.92 23.60 -3.43
C GLU A 77 3.79 22.61 -3.05
N GLN A 78 4.05 21.31 -3.13
CA GLN A 78 3.06 20.28 -2.81
C GLN A 78 2.66 20.27 -1.32
N TYR A 79 3.58 20.57 -0.40
CA TYR A 79 3.22 20.78 1.02
C TYR A 79 2.38 22.05 1.22
N ARG A 80 2.62 23.14 0.48
CA ARG A 80 1.79 24.36 0.55
C ARG A 80 0.38 24.11 0.01
N GLU A 81 0.26 23.37 -1.09
CA GLU A 81 -1.03 22.95 -1.66
C GLU A 81 -1.81 22.09 -0.66
N ALA A 82 -1.22 21.00 -0.16
CA ALA A 82 -1.81 20.14 0.86
C ALA A 82 -2.15 20.90 2.16
N GLN A 83 -1.31 21.84 2.60
CA GLN A 83 -1.58 22.70 3.76
C GLN A 83 -2.79 23.63 3.54
N SER A 84 -2.99 24.12 2.31
CA SER A 84 -4.15 24.95 1.97
C SER A 84 -5.43 24.12 1.90
N ALA A 85 -5.37 22.93 1.30
CA ALA A 85 -6.49 22.01 1.19
C ALA A 85 -6.92 21.43 2.56
N LEU A 86 -5.97 21.15 3.47
CA LEU A 86 -6.27 20.80 4.87
C LEU A 86 -7.00 21.95 5.59
N GLN A 87 -6.59 23.20 5.37
CA GLN A 87 -7.26 24.35 5.99
C GLN A 87 -8.65 24.60 5.40
N GLU A 88 -8.83 24.43 4.09
CA GLU A 88 -10.15 24.46 3.44
C GLU A 88 -11.07 23.39 4.04
N LEU A 89 -10.62 22.13 4.07
CA LEU A 89 -11.40 21.01 4.60
C LEU A 89 -11.79 21.22 6.07
N HIS A 90 -10.87 21.72 6.90
CA HIS A 90 -11.13 22.01 8.32
C HIS A 90 -12.09 23.19 8.52
N ARG A 91 -11.98 24.26 7.72
CA ARG A 91 -12.95 25.39 7.74
C ARG A 91 -14.34 24.95 7.32
N ALA A 92 -14.44 24.09 6.30
CA ALA A 92 -15.71 23.57 5.81
C ALA A 92 -16.34 22.52 6.75
N ASN A 93 -15.52 21.76 7.49
CA ASN A 93 -15.99 20.68 8.39
C ASN A 93 -15.29 20.72 9.77
N PRO A 94 -15.52 21.75 10.62
CA PRO A 94 -14.74 21.93 11.86
C PRO A 94 -14.87 20.81 12.90
N GLN A 95 -15.96 20.04 12.84
CA GLN A 95 -16.21 18.91 13.74
C GLN A 95 -15.63 17.58 13.24
N TRP A 96 -15.22 17.49 11.98
CA TRP A 96 -14.74 16.24 11.37
C TRP A 96 -13.29 15.94 11.77
N GLU A 97 -13.08 14.79 12.42
CA GLU A 97 -11.77 14.19 12.75
C GLU A 97 -10.67 15.17 13.20
N ARG A 98 -11.03 16.06 14.15
CA ARG A 98 -10.16 17.17 14.61
C ARG A 98 -8.74 16.74 14.96
N GLN A 99 -8.55 15.64 15.69
CA GLN A 99 -7.23 15.11 16.05
C GLN A 99 -6.38 14.74 14.83
N ILE A 100 -6.99 14.16 13.80
CA ILE A 100 -6.30 13.79 12.55
C ILE A 100 -5.94 15.04 11.75
N MET A 101 -6.84 16.02 11.67
CA MET A 101 -6.62 17.29 10.99
C MET A 101 -5.52 18.13 11.66
N GLU A 102 -5.54 18.24 12.99
CA GLU A 102 -4.51 18.92 13.79
C GLU A 102 -3.14 18.24 13.63
N TYR A 103 -3.09 16.90 13.71
CA TYR A 103 -1.87 16.13 13.47
C TYR A 103 -1.32 16.39 12.06
N ARG A 104 -2.16 16.28 11.01
CA ARG A 104 -1.70 16.44 9.62
C ARG A 104 -1.28 17.88 9.32
N LEU A 105 -1.96 18.90 9.85
CA LEU A 105 -1.52 20.30 9.76
C LEU A 105 -0.18 20.53 10.47
N SER A 106 0.03 19.92 11.63
CA SER A 106 1.33 19.97 12.35
C SER A 106 2.44 19.27 11.56
N TYR A 107 2.16 18.09 11.01
CA TYR A 107 3.08 17.32 10.17
C TYR A 107 3.52 18.10 8.93
N VAL A 108 2.56 18.60 8.14
CA VAL A 108 2.87 19.33 6.89
C VAL A 108 3.66 20.60 7.18
N ARG A 109 3.32 21.37 8.23
CA ARG A 109 4.13 22.54 8.66
C ARG A 109 5.57 22.15 9.03
N LYS A 110 5.76 21.03 9.74
CA LYS A 110 7.09 20.54 10.13
C LYS A 110 7.91 20.10 8.93
N GLN A 111 7.31 19.36 7.99
CA GLN A 111 7.99 18.93 6.76
C GLN A 111 8.33 20.12 5.86
N LEU A 112 7.39 21.04 5.66
CA LEU A 112 7.60 22.29 4.92
C LEU A 112 8.74 23.11 5.51
N ALA A 113 8.83 23.24 6.84
CA ALA A 113 9.94 23.95 7.50
C ALA A 113 11.30 23.23 7.36
N GLU A 114 11.36 21.89 7.39
CA GLU A 114 12.60 21.16 7.09
C GLU A 114 12.98 21.29 5.61
N VAL A 115 12.02 21.24 4.68
CA VAL A 115 12.28 21.43 3.23
C VAL A 115 12.72 22.86 2.92
N GLU A 116 12.07 23.88 3.47
CA GLU A 116 12.51 25.28 3.33
C GLU A 116 13.90 25.49 3.95
N LYS A 117 14.21 24.81 5.06
CA LYS A 117 15.56 24.78 5.63
C LYS A 117 16.57 24.04 4.75
N ARG A 118 16.19 22.99 4.01
CA ARG A 118 17.04 22.35 2.98
C ARG A 118 17.28 23.31 1.82
N MET A 119 16.27 24.06 1.38
CA MET A 119 16.39 25.07 0.34
C MET A 119 17.25 26.27 0.75
N ALA A 120 17.19 26.70 2.02
CA ALA A 120 18.05 27.75 2.56
C ALA A 120 19.45 27.26 2.99
N GLY A 121 19.63 25.96 3.18
CA GLY A 121 20.91 25.29 3.47
C GLY A 121 21.66 24.83 2.21
N LEU A 122 20.97 24.69 1.08
CA LEU A 122 21.59 24.78 -0.24
C LEU A 122 22.10 26.21 -0.43
N PRO A 123 23.31 26.41 -0.98
CA PRO A 123 23.76 27.74 -1.33
C PRO A 123 22.86 28.29 -2.43
N ALA A 124 22.01 29.26 -2.08
CA ALA A 124 21.43 30.16 -3.07
C ALA A 124 22.59 30.74 -3.89
N ALA A 125 22.47 30.71 -5.22
CA ALA A 125 23.50 31.24 -6.12
C ALA A 125 23.90 32.64 -5.66
N GLN A 126 25.17 32.81 -5.28
CA GLN A 126 25.60 34.04 -4.63
C GLN A 126 25.34 35.22 -5.56
N PRO A 127 24.70 36.31 -5.11
CA PRO A 127 24.77 37.57 -5.83
C PRO A 127 26.24 37.99 -5.84
N SER A 128 26.89 37.80 -7.00
CA SER A 128 28.26 38.16 -7.36
C SER A 128 29.25 38.29 -6.18
N ALA A 129 29.98 37.21 -5.89
CA ALA A 129 31.23 37.31 -5.15
C ALA A 129 32.16 38.37 -5.81
N PRO A 130 33.00 39.09 -5.03
CA PRO A 130 33.56 40.37 -5.45
C PRO A 130 34.50 40.27 -6.66
N ALA A 131 34.67 41.41 -7.34
CA ALA A 131 35.44 41.64 -8.57
C ALA A 131 36.55 40.61 -8.83
N SER A 132 36.41 39.90 -9.97
CA SER A 132 37.36 38.87 -10.42
C SER A 132 38.80 39.38 -10.45
N PRO A 133 39.82 38.51 -10.26
CA PRO A 133 41.24 38.89 -10.37
C PRO A 133 41.58 39.60 -11.70
N VAL A 134 40.88 39.24 -12.77
CA VAL A 134 40.96 39.87 -14.11
C VAL A 134 40.63 41.37 -14.06
N GLU A 135 39.64 41.79 -13.27
CA GLU A 135 39.23 43.19 -13.12
C GLU A 135 40.34 44.01 -12.41
N GLY A 136 40.87 43.47 -11.31
CA GLY A 136 41.98 44.08 -10.57
C GLY A 136 43.27 44.16 -11.39
N ARG A 137 43.55 43.15 -12.25
CA ARG A 137 44.66 43.20 -13.21
C ARG A 137 44.42 44.18 -14.36
N LEU A 138 43.18 44.39 -14.79
CA LEU A 138 42.86 45.38 -15.80
C LEU A 138 43.18 46.79 -15.26
N GLN A 139 42.77 47.06 -14.02
CA GLN A 139 43.15 48.29 -13.30
C GLN A 139 44.68 48.42 -13.16
N GLU A 140 45.40 47.34 -12.80
CA GLU A 140 46.87 47.35 -12.73
C GLU A 140 47.54 47.68 -14.08
N VAL A 141 46.95 47.24 -15.21
CA VAL A 141 47.42 47.57 -16.56
C VAL A 141 47.17 49.05 -16.89
N GLU A 142 46.00 49.60 -16.54
CA GLU A 142 45.66 51.02 -16.74
C GLU A 142 46.58 51.94 -15.92
N ASP A 143 46.77 51.66 -14.63
CA ASP A 143 47.66 52.40 -13.73
C ASP A 143 49.12 52.38 -14.24
N LYS A 144 49.60 51.22 -14.72
CA LYS A 144 50.95 51.10 -15.28
C LYS A 144 51.09 51.78 -16.64
N LEU A 145 50.03 51.85 -17.45
CA LEU A 145 50.02 52.59 -18.71
C LEU A 145 50.16 54.09 -18.45
N ALA A 146 49.30 54.66 -17.60
CA ALA A 146 49.35 56.07 -17.20
C ALA A 146 50.72 56.43 -16.57
N LYS A 147 51.28 55.54 -15.75
CA LYS A 147 52.62 55.71 -15.16
C LYS A 147 53.77 55.63 -16.18
N LEU A 148 53.60 54.91 -17.28
CA LEU A 148 54.57 54.85 -18.38
C LEU A 148 54.50 56.13 -19.22
N GLU A 149 53.29 56.64 -19.48
CA GLU A 149 53.09 57.93 -20.18
C GLU A 149 53.68 59.10 -19.38
N ALA A 150 53.38 59.21 -18.08
CA ALA A 150 53.99 60.21 -17.20
C ALA A 150 55.53 60.08 -17.11
N SER A 151 56.08 58.87 -17.20
CA SER A 151 57.54 58.65 -17.23
C SER A 151 58.17 59.09 -18.56
N ARG A 152 57.45 58.93 -19.67
CA ARG A 152 57.87 59.36 -21.02
C ARG A 152 57.87 60.88 -21.16
N GLU A 153 56.90 61.56 -20.55
CA GLU A 153 56.77 63.02 -20.59
C GLU A 153 57.87 63.74 -19.78
N ASN A 154 58.31 63.13 -18.67
CA ASN A 154 59.37 63.67 -17.81
C ASN A 154 60.82 63.32 -18.25
N ASN A 155 61.04 62.86 -19.48
CA ASN A 155 62.37 62.43 -19.99
C ASN A 155 63.08 61.38 -19.09
N ALA A 156 62.33 60.46 -18.47
CA ALA A 156 62.92 59.42 -17.63
C ALA A 156 63.87 58.48 -18.43
N ASP A 157 64.84 57.88 -17.74
CA ASP A 157 65.83 56.98 -18.33
C ASP A 157 65.19 55.90 -19.21
N LYS A 158 65.77 55.69 -20.41
CA LYS A 158 65.33 54.64 -21.35
C LYS A 158 65.29 53.24 -20.71
N ALA A 159 66.12 53.01 -19.69
CA ALA A 159 66.12 51.77 -18.91
C ALA A 159 64.86 51.60 -18.03
N ALA A 160 64.27 52.67 -17.51
CA ALA A 160 63.03 52.61 -16.73
C ALA A 160 61.82 52.32 -17.64
N VAL A 161 61.70 53.04 -18.75
CA VAL A 161 60.61 52.84 -19.74
C VAL A 161 60.62 51.41 -20.29
N ASN A 162 61.81 50.85 -20.59
CA ASN A 162 61.95 49.46 -21.06
C ASN A 162 61.53 48.40 -20.00
N ARG A 163 61.72 48.68 -18.70
CA ARG A 163 61.23 47.79 -17.62
C ARG A 163 59.70 47.79 -17.58
N GLN A 164 59.07 48.98 -17.55
CA GLN A 164 57.60 49.11 -17.55
C GLN A 164 56.97 48.44 -18.78
N MET A 165 57.58 48.59 -19.97
CA MET A 165 57.15 47.89 -21.20
C MET A 165 57.24 46.36 -21.10
N THR A 166 58.17 45.83 -20.31
CA THR A 166 58.31 44.38 -20.07
C THR A 166 57.25 43.90 -19.07
N GLU A 167 57.03 44.63 -17.98
CA GLU A 167 55.96 44.35 -17.01
C GLU A 167 54.57 44.36 -17.65
N LEU A 168 54.30 45.32 -18.54
CA LEU A 168 53.04 45.38 -19.29
C LEU A 168 52.84 44.18 -20.23
N ARG A 169 53.89 43.69 -20.89
CA ARG A 169 53.81 42.43 -21.66
C ARG A 169 53.56 41.22 -20.77
N GLU A 170 54.16 41.17 -19.60
CA GLU A 170 53.97 40.07 -18.64
C GLU A 170 52.54 40.04 -18.10
N LEU A 171 51.95 41.20 -17.77
CA LEU A 171 50.55 41.30 -17.36
C LEU A 171 49.58 40.93 -18.49
N LEU A 172 49.82 41.39 -19.73
CA LEU A 172 49.00 41.00 -20.88
C LEU A 172 49.07 39.48 -21.15
N GLY A 173 50.25 38.85 -20.97
CA GLY A 173 50.40 37.40 -21.05
C GLY A 173 49.60 36.66 -19.97
N LYS A 174 49.61 37.15 -18.72
CA LYS A 174 48.82 36.60 -17.61
C LYS A 174 47.31 36.73 -17.87
N LEU A 175 46.85 37.89 -18.29
CA LEU A 175 45.44 38.14 -18.66
C LEU A 175 44.97 37.23 -19.80
N GLN A 176 45.81 36.99 -20.81
CA GLN A 176 45.49 36.04 -21.90
C GLN A 176 45.41 34.58 -21.40
N GLY A 177 46.27 34.20 -20.45
CA GLY A 177 46.22 32.90 -19.78
C GLY A 177 44.92 32.71 -18.97
N GLU A 178 44.65 33.63 -18.05
CA GLU A 178 43.45 33.62 -17.20
C GLU A 178 42.15 33.61 -18.02
N LEU A 179 42.10 34.36 -19.13
CA LEU A 179 40.95 34.37 -20.05
C LEU A 179 40.82 33.06 -20.86
N GLY A 180 41.91 32.33 -21.09
CA GLY A 180 41.91 30.97 -21.64
C GLY A 180 41.40 29.93 -20.64
N GLU A 181 41.87 30.00 -19.40
CA GLU A 181 41.42 29.13 -18.31
C GLU A 181 39.94 29.33 -17.98
N LEU A 182 39.48 30.58 -17.91
CA LEU A 182 38.07 30.92 -17.63
C LEU A 182 37.14 30.43 -18.74
N LYS A 183 37.56 30.49 -20.02
CA LYS A 183 36.85 29.84 -21.13
C LYS A 183 36.79 28.32 -20.97
N ALA A 184 37.91 27.66 -20.66
CA ALA A 184 37.95 26.21 -20.47
C ALA A 184 37.10 25.76 -19.26
N ALA A 185 37.05 26.56 -18.19
CA ALA A 185 36.15 26.35 -17.05
C ALA A 185 34.68 26.46 -17.47
N ARG A 186 34.30 27.52 -18.19
CA ARG A 186 32.91 27.71 -18.66
C ARG A 186 32.46 26.62 -19.65
N THR A 187 33.35 26.08 -20.47
CA THR A 187 33.02 24.92 -21.32
C THR A 187 32.71 23.68 -20.48
N LYS A 188 33.54 23.37 -19.48
CA LYS A 188 33.28 22.23 -18.56
C LYS A 188 31.98 22.38 -17.78
N GLU A 189 31.69 23.60 -17.30
CA GLU A 189 30.46 23.94 -16.59
C GLU A 189 29.22 23.66 -17.47
N ILE A 190 29.27 24.02 -18.76
CA ILE A 190 28.20 23.73 -19.73
C ILE A 190 28.08 22.22 -20.03
N GLU A 191 29.19 21.48 -20.10
CA GLU A 191 29.19 20.02 -20.27
C GLU A 191 28.59 19.31 -19.04
N GLU A 192 28.87 19.81 -17.82
CA GLU A 192 28.33 19.29 -16.56
C GLU A 192 26.83 19.65 -16.40
N GLU A 193 26.41 20.88 -16.73
CA GLU A 193 25.00 21.28 -16.82
C GLU A 193 24.22 20.35 -17.79
N ALA A 194 24.78 20.06 -18.97
CA ALA A 194 24.17 19.17 -19.96
C ALA A 194 24.07 17.71 -19.47
N ALA A 195 25.09 17.20 -18.77
CA ALA A 195 25.08 15.86 -18.18
C ALA A 195 24.00 15.75 -17.08
N ASN A 196 23.94 16.73 -16.18
CA ASN A 196 22.91 16.82 -15.13
C ASN A 196 21.50 16.90 -15.73
N GLN A 197 21.31 17.66 -16.80
CA GLN A 197 20.01 17.77 -17.48
C GLN A 197 19.60 16.47 -18.19
N ALA A 198 20.56 15.69 -18.71
CA ALA A 198 20.32 14.36 -19.25
C ALA A 198 19.92 13.34 -18.16
N GLU A 199 20.49 13.43 -16.94
CA GLU A 199 20.06 12.61 -15.81
C GLU A 199 18.65 12.98 -15.32
N ILE A 200 18.31 14.27 -15.24
CA ILE A 200 16.94 14.73 -14.94
C ILE A 200 15.93 14.16 -15.96
N ALA A 201 16.27 14.17 -17.25
CA ALA A 201 15.42 13.58 -18.29
C ALA A 201 15.25 12.05 -18.11
N LYS A 202 16.30 11.34 -17.72
CA LYS A 202 16.27 9.90 -17.40
C LYS A 202 15.41 9.59 -16.17
N ILE A 203 15.48 10.41 -15.12
CA ILE A 203 14.61 10.29 -13.93
C ILE A 203 13.13 10.52 -14.33
N GLY A 204 12.86 11.50 -15.20
CA GLY A 204 11.52 11.73 -15.75
C GLY A 204 10.96 10.53 -16.52
N ALA A 205 11.78 9.91 -17.37
CA ALA A 205 11.41 8.70 -18.11
C ALA A 205 11.10 7.51 -17.18
N LEU A 206 11.93 7.29 -16.16
CA LEU A 206 11.71 6.24 -15.16
C LEU A 206 10.44 6.49 -14.32
N SER A 207 10.12 7.73 -13.97
CA SER A 207 8.86 8.07 -13.31
C SER A 207 7.65 7.70 -14.17
N ALA A 208 7.68 8.03 -15.46
CA ALA A 208 6.59 7.70 -16.39
C ALA A 208 6.42 6.18 -16.58
N GLU A 209 7.51 5.40 -16.54
CA GLU A 209 7.45 3.93 -16.52
C GLU A 209 6.81 3.40 -15.23
N VAL A 210 7.21 3.92 -14.06
CA VAL A 210 6.61 3.56 -12.77
C VAL A 210 5.11 3.87 -12.74
N ASP A 211 4.68 5.02 -13.23
CA ASP A 211 3.25 5.39 -13.30
C ASP A 211 2.47 4.47 -14.26
N SER A 212 3.05 4.13 -15.41
CA SER A 212 2.49 3.16 -16.35
C SER A 212 2.35 1.76 -15.75
N LEU A 213 3.37 1.27 -15.02
CA LEU A 213 3.34 -0.01 -14.32
C LEU A 213 2.31 -0.02 -13.18
N ASN A 214 2.22 1.07 -12.41
CA ASN A 214 1.24 1.20 -11.34
C ASN A 214 -0.21 1.19 -11.89
N ALA A 215 -0.46 1.90 -13.00
CA ALA A 215 -1.74 1.86 -13.71
C ALA A 215 -2.10 0.45 -14.25
N GLN A 216 -1.10 -0.34 -14.66
CA GLN A 216 -1.30 -1.75 -15.03
C GLN A 216 -1.61 -2.63 -13.82
N VAL A 217 -0.91 -2.45 -12.69
CA VAL A 217 -1.18 -3.16 -11.44
C VAL A 217 -2.61 -2.89 -10.92
N VAL A 218 -3.10 -1.65 -11.01
CA VAL A 218 -4.50 -1.31 -10.66
C VAL A 218 -5.49 -2.03 -11.58
N LYS A 219 -5.26 -2.05 -12.90
CA LYS A 219 -6.11 -2.79 -13.85
C LYS A 219 -6.15 -4.29 -13.54
N LEU A 220 -5.01 -4.90 -13.19
CA LEU A 220 -4.90 -6.32 -12.83
C LEU A 220 -5.54 -6.66 -11.47
N ARG A 221 -5.46 -5.75 -10.48
CA ARG A 221 -6.19 -5.89 -9.21
C ARG A 221 -7.70 -5.87 -9.44
N ASN A 222 -8.18 -4.91 -10.25
CA ASN A 222 -9.61 -4.77 -10.55
C ASN A 222 -10.18 -5.94 -11.36
N SER A 223 -9.42 -6.54 -12.28
CA SER A 223 -9.85 -7.75 -13.01
C SER A 223 -9.85 -8.99 -12.10
N ARG A 224 -8.84 -9.14 -11.23
CA ARG A 224 -8.78 -10.22 -10.23
C ARG A 224 -9.94 -10.15 -9.22
N GLN A 225 -10.27 -8.96 -8.73
CA GLN A 225 -11.41 -8.77 -7.83
C GLN A 225 -12.72 -9.18 -8.50
N LYS A 226 -12.99 -8.71 -9.74
CA LYS A 226 -14.19 -9.10 -10.50
C LYS A 226 -14.27 -10.60 -10.79
N ALA A 227 -13.13 -11.27 -10.97
CA ALA A 227 -13.08 -12.73 -11.09
C ALA A 227 -13.42 -13.45 -9.76
N GLN A 228 -12.94 -12.93 -8.62
CA GLN A 228 -13.28 -13.45 -7.29
C GLN A 228 -14.76 -13.22 -6.93
N GLU A 229 -15.33 -12.07 -7.30
CA GLU A 229 -16.76 -11.77 -7.15
C GLU A 229 -17.63 -12.72 -7.99
N ARG A 230 -17.26 -12.97 -9.25
CA ARG A 230 -17.92 -13.98 -10.09
C ARG A 230 -17.88 -15.38 -9.48
N ALA A 231 -16.71 -15.86 -9.05
CA ALA A 231 -16.58 -17.18 -8.43
C ALA A 231 -17.40 -17.31 -7.12
N ARG A 232 -17.54 -16.22 -6.34
CA ARG A 232 -18.43 -16.18 -5.16
C ARG A 232 -19.91 -16.26 -5.55
N LEU A 233 -20.32 -15.54 -6.59
CA LEU A 233 -21.70 -15.56 -7.09
C LEU A 233 -22.05 -16.91 -7.73
N GLU A 234 -21.15 -17.50 -8.51
CA GLU A 234 -21.28 -18.84 -9.11
C GLU A 234 -21.44 -19.92 -8.02
N LYS A 235 -20.60 -19.90 -6.98
CA LYS A 235 -20.80 -20.80 -5.83
C LYS A 235 -22.14 -20.55 -5.16
N ARG A 236 -22.54 -19.30 -4.92
CA ARG A 236 -23.82 -18.99 -4.26
C ARG A 236 -25.02 -19.44 -5.09
N LEU A 237 -24.93 -19.40 -6.42
CA LEU A 237 -25.94 -19.95 -7.31
C LEU A 237 -26.01 -21.49 -7.23
N GLN A 238 -24.88 -22.19 -7.13
CA GLN A 238 -24.84 -23.63 -6.89
C GLN A 238 -25.43 -23.99 -5.52
N ASP A 239 -25.08 -23.26 -4.46
CA ASP A 239 -25.64 -23.45 -3.11
C ASP A 239 -27.17 -23.28 -3.14
N LEU A 240 -27.69 -22.23 -3.80
CA LEU A 240 -29.12 -21.95 -3.94
C LEU A 240 -29.85 -22.99 -4.81
N GLN A 241 -29.22 -23.50 -5.87
CA GLN A 241 -29.77 -24.59 -6.68
C GLN A 241 -29.88 -25.88 -5.87
N GLY A 242 -28.86 -26.20 -5.05
CA GLY A 242 -28.90 -27.33 -4.12
C GLY A 242 -30.00 -27.18 -3.05
N GLN A 243 -30.13 -25.98 -2.46
CA GLN A 243 -31.21 -25.69 -1.51
C GLN A 243 -32.60 -25.81 -2.14
N LEU A 244 -32.79 -25.34 -3.39
CA LEU A 244 -34.07 -25.44 -4.10
C LEU A 244 -34.41 -26.88 -4.50
N ALA A 245 -33.41 -27.69 -4.86
CA ALA A 245 -33.60 -29.13 -5.11
C ALA A 245 -33.97 -29.88 -3.81
N HIS A 246 -33.29 -29.59 -2.70
CA HIS A 246 -33.61 -30.16 -1.40
C HIS A 246 -35.01 -29.76 -0.91
N ALA A 247 -35.38 -28.48 -1.03
CA ALA A 247 -36.71 -27.98 -0.65
C ALA A 247 -37.83 -28.67 -1.45
N LYS A 248 -37.64 -28.93 -2.75
CA LYS A 248 -38.57 -29.71 -3.57
C LYS A 248 -38.69 -31.16 -3.09
N ALA A 249 -37.58 -31.84 -2.82
CA ALA A 249 -37.61 -33.22 -2.32
C ALA A 249 -38.26 -33.34 -0.93
N VAL A 250 -38.09 -32.33 -0.07
CA VAL A 250 -38.80 -32.24 1.23
C VAL A 250 -40.29 -31.97 1.04
N GLN A 251 -40.68 -31.09 0.10
CA GLN A 251 -42.08 -30.84 -0.24
C GLN A 251 -42.75 -32.12 -0.79
N GLU A 252 -42.11 -32.81 -1.72
CA GLU A 252 -42.58 -34.08 -2.31
C GLU A 252 -42.81 -35.15 -1.24
N LYS A 253 -41.80 -35.43 -0.40
CA LYS A 253 -41.94 -36.32 0.77
C LYS A 253 -43.03 -35.88 1.74
N THR A 254 -43.31 -34.58 1.86
CA THR A 254 -44.38 -34.06 2.73
C THR A 254 -45.77 -34.33 2.13
N MET A 255 -45.93 -34.17 0.82
CA MET A 255 -47.18 -34.53 0.12
C MET A 255 -47.44 -36.03 0.17
N GLU A 256 -46.42 -36.88 -0.01
CA GLU A 256 -46.53 -38.34 0.14
C GLU A 256 -47.03 -38.72 1.54
N ARG A 257 -46.46 -38.12 2.61
CA ARG A 257 -46.89 -38.35 3.99
C ARG A 257 -48.32 -37.89 4.26
N GLN A 258 -48.75 -36.78 3.65
CA GLN A 258 -50.14 -36.35 3.75
C GLN A 258 -51.07 -37.36 3.08
N ALA A 259 -50.75 -37.81 1.86
CA ALA A 259 -51.54 -38.83 1.16
C ALA A 259 -51.62 -40.16 1.94
N VAL A 260 -50.53 -40.64 2.53
CA VAL A 260 -50.52 -41.83 3.39
C VAL A 260 -51.35 -41.63 4.66
N ARG A 261 -51.28 -40.45 5.30
CA ARG A 261 -52.08 -40.13 6.50
C ARG A 261 -53.58 -40.09 6.20
N GLU A 262 -53.99 -39.47 5.09
CA GLU A 262 -55.42 -39.44 4.71
C GLU A 262 -55.93 -40.84 4.33
N LYS A 263 -55.15 -41.65 3.59
CA LYS A 263 -55.47 -43.08 3.37
C LYS A 263 -55.63 -43.86 4.68
N MET A 264 -54.77 -43.60 5.66
CA MET A 264 -54.81 -44.30 6.95
C MET A 264 -56.03 -43.88 7.80
N LYS A 265 -56.51 -42.63 7.69
CA LYS A 265 -57.80 -42.23 8.25
C LYS A 265 -58.95 -42.95 7.55
N GLU A 266 -58.97 -42.94 6.21
CA GLU A 266 -60.02 -43.54 5.39
C GLU A 266 -60.19 -45.04 5.72
N LEU A 267 -59.08 -45.79 5.76
CA LEU A 267 -59.08 -47.20 6.21
C LEU A 267 -59.56 -47.36 7.66
N SER A 268 -59.24 -46.43 8.57
CA SER A 268 -59.74 -46.50 9.96
C SER A 268 -61.25 -46.28 10.07
N SER A 269 -61.84 -45.41 9.23
CA SER A 269 -63.30 -45.29 9.12
C SER A 269 -63.94 -46.52 8.49
N GLN A 270 -63.34 -47.10 7.44
CA GLN A 270 -63.85 -48.32 6.80
C GLN A 270 -63.80 -49.53 7.75
N VAL A 271 -62.75 -49.69 8.55
CA VAL A 271 -62.68 -50.71 9.61
C VAL A 271 -63.80 -50.50 10.64
N ALA A 272 -64.09 -49.25 11.04
CA ALA A 272 -65.16 -48.95 11.98
C ALA A 272 -66.57 -49.20 11.41
N THR A 273 -66.82 -48.90 10.13
CA THR A 273 -68.11 -49.22 9.49
C THR A 273 -68.29 -50.73 9.32
N LEU A 274 -67.27 -51.46 8.85
CA LEU A 274 -67.31 -52.92 8.74
C LEU A 274 -67.52 -53.61 10.10
N GLN A 275 -66.93 -53.09 11.19
CA GLN A 275 -67.18 -53.59 12.54
C GLN A 275 -68.64 -53.37 13.01
N ASN A 276 -69.24 -52.23 12.64
CA ASN A 276 -70.64 -51.94 12.95
C ASN A 276 -71.61 -52.79 12.10
N GLU A 277 -71.35 -52.95 10.81
CA GLU A 277 -72.13 -53.82 9.93
C GLU A 277 -72.03 -55.29 10.36
N LEU A 278 -70.84 -55.76 10.74
CA LEU A 278 -70.64 -57.11 11.26
C LEU A 278 -71.39 -57.35 12.59
N SER A 279 -71.43 -56.36 13.50
CA SER A 279 -72.18 -56.50 14.75
C SER A 279 -73.69 -56.51 14.53
N GLN A 280 -74.20 -55.69 13.60
CA GLN A 280 -75.61 -55.70 13.19
C GLN A 280 -76.00 -57.00 12.47
N ALA A 281 -75.14 -57.52 11.59
CA ALA A 281 -75.37 -58.80 10.91
C ALA A 281 -75.44 -59.97 11.89
N LYS A 282 -74.56 -60.01 12.91
CA LYS A 282 -74.60 -61.03 13.97
C LYS A 282 -75.83 -60.90 14.86
N ALA A 283 -76.24 -59.69 15.25
CA ALA A 283 -77.50 -59.48 15.98
C ALA A 283 -78.75 -59.89 15.14
N ALA A 284 -78.71 -59.68 13.83
CA ALA A 284 -79.74 -60.17 12.91
C ALA A 284 -79.73 -61.71 12.79
N GLN A 285 -78.56 -62.35 12.80
CA GLN A 285 -78.41 -63.81 12.80
C GLN A 285 -78.95 -64.43 14.09
N GLU A 286 -78.61 -63.87 15.26
CA GLU A 286 -79.11 -64.33 16.56
C GLU A 286 -80.64 -64.21 16.67
N THR A 287 -81.21 -63.08 16.25
CA THR A 287 -82.67 -62.88 16.26
C THR A 287 -83.40 -63.73 15.22
N ALA A 288 -82.79 -64.01 14.06
CA ALA A 288 -83.32 -64.96 13.08
C ALA A 288 -83.30 -66.41 13.60
N ALA A 289 -82.23 -66.82 14.31
CA ALA A 289 -82.13 -68.14 14.92
C ALA A 289 -83.16 -68.34 16.05
N GLN A 290 -83.38 -67.30 16.88
CA GLN A 290 -84.41 -67.31 17.94
C GLN A 290 -85.84 -67.41 17.41
N ALA A 291 -86.10 -67.02 16.15
CA ALA A 291 -87.40 -67.12 15.49
C ALA A 291 -87.65 -68.48 14.78
N GLY A 292 -86.82 -69.49 15.03
CA GLY A 292 -86.61 -70.68 14.18
C GLY A 292 -87.74 -71.72 14.03
N GLU A 293 -88.95 -71.53 14.58
CA GLU A 293 -90.03 -72.54 14.51
C GLU A 293 -90.69 -72.69 13.12
N LYS A 294 -90.35 -71.84 12.14
CA LYS A 294 -90.91 -71.88 10.77
C LYS A 294 -89.79 -71.83 9.74
N GLY A 295 -89.82 -72.74 8.76
CA GLY A 295 -88.67 -73.07 7.89
C GLY A 295 -88.02 -71.91 7.13
N GLN A 296 -88.72 -70.79 6.93
CA GLN A 296 -88.16 -69.54 6.38
C GLN A 296 -87.05 -68.92 7.27
N GLY A 297 -86.99 -69.26 8.56
CA GLY A 297 -85.92 -68.83 9.45
C GLY A 297 -84.57 -69.47 9.12
N ALA A 298 -84.54 -70.77 8.81
CA ALA A 298 -83.30 -71.50 8.53
C ALA A 298 -82.59 -70.98 7.28
N GLU A 299 -83.35 -70.71 6.21
CA GLU A 299 -82.81 -70.14 4.97
C GLU A 299 -82.24 -68.72 5.16
N ARG A 300 -82.87 -67.91 6.04
CA ARG A 300 -82.34 -66.60 6.44
C ARG A 300 -81.07 -66.69 7.27
N VAL A 301 -80.95 -67.68 8.17
CA VAL A 301 -79.72 -67.89 8.95
C VAL A 301 -78.56 -68.24 8.03
N VAL A 302 -78.73 -69.15 7.07
CA VAL A 302 -77.68 -69.51 6.10
C VAL A 302 -77.28 -68.31 5.21
N GLN A 303 -78.23 -67.47 4.82
CA GLN A 303 -77.93 -66.22 4.09
C GLN A 303 -77.12 -65.23 4.94
N LEU A 304 -77.45 -65.10 6.24
CA LEU A 304 -76.73 -64.23 7.17
C LEU A 304 -75.34 -64.78 7.55
N GLU A 305 -75.17 -66.10 7.61
CA GLU A 305 -73.85 -66.74 7.75
C GLU A 305 -72.94 -66.39 6.56
N GLY A 306 -73.48 -66.41 5.34
CA GLY A 306 -72.78 -65.97 4.14
C GLY A 306 -72.33 -64.50 4.19
N THR A 307 -73.21 -63.58 4.62
CA THR A 307 -72.84 -62.15 4.72
C THR A 307 -71.90 -61.86 5.88
N VAL A 308 -72.07 -62.51 7.04
CA VAL A 308 -71.13 -62.44 8.16
C VAL A 308 -69.74 -62.91 7.74
N GLN A 309 -69.64 -64.06 7.05
CA GLN A 309 -68.35 -64.57 6.61
C GLN A 309 -67.68 -63.65 5.56
N GLN A 310 -68.47 -63.01 4.69
CA GLN A 310 -67.96 -62.01 3.74
C GLN A 310 -67.46 -60.73 4.45
N LEU A 311 -68.21 -60.22 5.43
CA LEU A 311 -67.82 -59.04 6.23
C LEU A 311 -66.56 -59.30 7.06
N GLU A 312 -66.40 -60.50 7.63
CA GLU A 312 -65.18 -60.90 8.35
C GLU A 312 -63.95 -60.93 7.42
N ASN A 313 -64.10 -61.46 6.20
CA ASN A 313 -63.03 -61.46 5.21
C ASN A 313 -62.66 -60.02 4.77
N GLN A 314 -63.63 -59.14 4.58
CA GLN A 314 -63.39 -57.73 4.24
C GLN A 314 -62.72 -56.97 5.40
N LEU A 315 -63.16 -57.21 6.64
CA LEU A 315 -62.57 -56.61 7.84
C LEU A 315 -61.12 -57.07 8.03
N ALA A 316 -60.82 -58.36 7.83
CA ALA A 316 -59.46 -58.89 7.89
C ALA A 316 -58.55 -58.30 6.81
N GLN A 317 -59.05 -58.09 5.59
CA GLN A 317 -58.31 -57.42 4.51
C GLN A 317 -58.02 -55.95 4.84
N ALA A 318 -59.02 -55.19 5.30
CA ALA A 318 -58.85 -53.79 5.68
C ALA A 318 -57.87 -53.62 6.86
N GLN A 319 -57.92 -54.52 7.85
CA GLN A 319 -56.96 -54.54 8.97
C GLN A 319 -55.55 -54.90 8.51
N ALA A 320 -55.38 -55.85 7.57
CA ALA A 320 -54.08 -56.20 7.01
C ALA A 320 -53.48 -55.05 6.19
N GLU A 321 -54.28 -54.33 5.40
CA GLU A 321 -53.81 -53.13 4.68
C GLU A 321 -53.48 -51.98 5.64
N GLN A 322 -54.27 -51.79 6.70
CA GLN A 322 -53.98 -50.81 7.75
C GLN A 322 -52.66 -51.14 8.48
N GLN A 323 -52.41 -52.40 8.84
CA GLN A 323 -51.14 -52.84 9.45
C GLN A 323 -49.97 -52.68 8.49
N ARG A 324 -50.16 -52.98 7.20
CA ARG A 324 -49.14 -52.79 6.16
C ARG A 324 -48.77 -51.31 6.02
N LEU A 325 -49.74 -50.40 5.94
CA LEU A 325 -49.49 -48.95 5.87
C LEU A 325 -48.93 -48.39 7.19
N GLN A 326 -49.17 -49.04 8.34
CA GLN A 326 -48.47 -48.73 9.59
C GLN A 326 -46.99 -49.16 9.56
N ALA A 327 -46.68 -50.33 8.97
CA ALA A 327 -45.30 -50.80 8.80
C ALA A 327 -44.52 -50.00 7.72
N GLU A 328 -45.20 -49.57 6.67
CA GLU A 328 -44.68 -48.65 5.63
C GLU A 328 -44.63 -47.17 6.11
N ASN A 329 -45.12 -46.85 7.32
CA ASN A 329 -45.23 -45.47 7.79
C ASN A 329 -43.85 -44.86 8.07
N PRO A 330 -43.41 -43.82 7.31
CA PRO A 330 -42.05 -43.32 7.36
C PRO A 330 -41.64 -42.70 8.72
N VAL A 331 -42.59 -42.40 9.61
CA VAL A 331 -42.32 -41.81 10.93
C VAL A 331 -41.38 -42.68 11.78
N ALA A 332 -41.46 -44.01 11.68
CA ALA A 332 -40.56 -44.91 12.40
C ALA A 332 -39.12 -44.83 11.86
N ALA A 333 -38.97 -44.84 10.54
CA ALA A 333 -37.67 -44.69 9.86
C ALA A 333 -37.06 -43.30 10.09
N GLU A 334 -37.87 -42.23 10.01
CA GLU A 334 -37.44 -40.87 10.33
C GLU A 334 -37.01 -40.72 11.79
N THR A 335 -37.62 -41.42 12.73
CA THR A 335 -37.19 -41.38 14.13
C THR A 335 -35.75 -41.92 14.25
N GLN A 336 -35.39 -42.96 13.50
CA GLN A 336 -34.00 -43.44 13.40
C GLN A 336 -33.10 -42.46 12.63
N GLU A 337 -33.57 -41.86 11.53
CA GLU A 337 -32.80 -40.89 10.73
C GLU A 337 -32.48 -39.61 11.55
N VAL A 338 -33.45 -39.09 12.30
CA VAL A 338 -33.28 -37.94 13.22
C VAL A 338 -32.35 -38.29 14.38
N LEU A 339 -32.45 -39.49 14.97
CA LEU A 339 -31.49 -39.95 15.98
C LEU A 339 -30.07 -40.09 15.39
N HIS A 340 -29.95 -40.57 14.15
CA HIS A 340 -28.67 -40.67 13.46
C HIS A 340 -28.07 -39.29 13.20
N LEU A 341 -28.85 -38.35 12.63
CA LEU A 341 -28.46 -36.96 12.38
C LEU A 341 -28.07 -36.23 13.67
N ARG A 342 -28.80 -36.47 14.78
CA ARG A 342 -28.42 -35.97 16.11
C ARG A 342 -27.07 -36.50 16.56
N SER A 343 -26.83 -37.82 16.43
CA SER A 343 -25.54 -38.42 16.78
C SER A 343 -24.39 -37.92 15.89
N GLN A 344 -24.67 -37.54 14.64
CA GLN A 344 -23.71 -36.88 13.75
C GLN A 344 -23.43 -35.44 14.19
N MET A 345 -24.46 -34.65 14.56
CA MET A 345 -24.26 -33.30 15.09
C MET A 345 -23.44 -33.31 16.39
N GLU A 346 -23.71 -34.23 17.32
CA GLU A 346 -22.95 -34.37 18.57
C GLU A 346 -21.47 -34.72 18.29
N ARG A 347 -21.18 -35.55 17.27
CA ARG A 347 -19.80 -35.80 16.79
C ARG A 347 -19.15 -34.57 16.18
N ILE A 348 -19.86 -33.82 15.33
CA ILE A 348 -19.35 -32.60 14.69
C ILE A 348 -19.06 -31.52 15.73
N GLN A 349 -19.93 -31.34 16.73
CA GLN A 349 -19.69 -30.43 17.85
C GLN A 349 -18.46 -30.85 18.67
N ALA A 350 -18.29 -32.15 18.94
CA ALA A 350 -17.10 -32.67 19.60
C ALA A 350 -15.81 -32.49 18.76
N GLU A 351 -15.90 -32.52 17.43
CA GLU A 351 -14.76 -32.16 16.55
C GLU A 351 -14.48 -30.65 16.53
N VAL A 352 -15.51 -29.80 16.48
CA VAL A 352 -15.37 -28.33 16.53
C VAL A 352 -14.70 -27.91 17.85
N ALA A 353 -15.19 -28.39 19.00
CA ALA A 353 -14.55 -28.13 20.29
C ALA A 353 -13.11 -28.66 20.38
N ARG A 354 -12.79 -29.77 19.67
CA ARG A 354 -11.41 -30.27 19.53
C ARG A 354 -10.56 -29.43 18.57
N LEU A 355 -11.15 -28.75 17.58
CA LEU A 355 -10.45 -27.84 16.67
C LEU A 355 -10.17 -26.49 17.33
N GLU A 356 -11.12 -25.96 18.10
CA GLU A 356 -10.93 -24.80 18.98
C GLU A 356 -9.87 -25.09 20.06
N GLY A 357 -9.89 -26.30 20.62
CA GLY A 357 -8.84 -26.80 21.52
C GLY A 357 -7.52 -27.18 20.84
N ARG A 358 -7.40 -27.17 19.50
CA ARG A 358 -6.15 -27.54 18.81
C ARG A 358 -5.14 -26.40 18.86
N LYS A 359 -4.01 -26.73 19.49
CA LYS A 359 -2.64 -26.18 19.48
C LYS A 359 -2.27 -25.08 18.47
N GLU A 360 -2.89 -25.00 17.29
CA GLU A 360 -2.59 -23.97 16.29
C GLU A 360 -3.06 -22.57 16.71
N ILE A 361 -4.21 -22.44 17.38
CA ILE A 361 -4.64 -21.15 17.95
C ILE A 361 -3.61 -20.70 19.01
N ARG A 362 -3.25 -21.60 19.94
CA ARG A 362 -2.23 -21.32 20.97
C ARG A 362 -0.85 -21.03 20.39
N ARG A 363 -0.47 -21.64 19.25
CA ARG A 363 0.75 -21.30 18.51
C ARG A 363 0.68 -19.87 17.98
N LEU A 364 -0.40 -19.51 17.29
CA LEU A 364 -0.62 -18.16 16.76
C LEU A 364 -0.64 -17.11 17.88
N GLU A 365 -1.25 -17.40 19.03
CA GLU A 365 -1.18 -16.57 20.24
C GLU A 365 0.27 -16.43 20.75
N THR A 366 1.02 -17.53 20.92
CA THR A 366 2.43 -17.45 21.35
C THR A 366 3.33 -16.72 20.35
N THR A 367 3.13 -16.87 19.03
CA THR A 367 3.87 -16.07 18.03
C THR A 367 3.44 -14.61 18.02
N THR A 368 2.17 -14.31 18.30
CA THR A 368 1.69 -12.92 18.40
C THR A 368 2.31 -12.23 19.63
N ASN A 369 2.44 -12.95 20.75
CA ASN A 369 3.09 -12.46 21.97
C ASN A 369 4.61 -12.35 21.83
N ALA A 370 5.25 -13.27 21.09
CA ALA A 370 6.66 -13.13 20.73
C ALA A 370 6.88 -11.88 19.86
N ASN A 371 6.14 -11.76 18.76
CA ASN A 371 6.22 -10.62 17.84
C ASN A 371 5.92 -9.27 18.54
N SER A 372 4.98 -9.22 19.49
CA SER A 372 4.70 -7.98 20.23
C SER A 372 5.83 -7.61 21.21
N SER A 373 6.49 -8.60 21.82
CA SER A 373 7.70 -8.37 22.62
C SER A 373 8.90 -7.92 21.78
N GLU A 374 9.06 -8.45 20.56
CA GLU A 374 10.08 -7.98 19.60
C GLU A 374 9.82 -6.54 19.15
N VAL A 375 8.55 -6.19 18.86
CA VAL A 375 8.16 -4.81 18.52
C VAL A 375 8.41 -3.85 19.69
N ALA A 376 8.21 -4.29 20.94
CA ALA A 376 8.57 -3.49 22.11
C ALA A 376 10.10 -3.27 22.21
N ALA A 377 10.90 -4.34 22.10
CA ALA A 377 12.36 -4.24 22.13
C ALA A 377 12.94 -3.40 20.98
N LEU A 378 12.33 -3.47 19.79
CA LEU A 378 12.68 -2.60 18.66
C LEU A 378 12.34 -1.13 18.93
N LYS A 379 11.19 -0.85 19.57
CA LYS A 379 10.79 0.51 19.96
C LYS A 379 11.76 1.12 20.97
N ASP A 380 12.15 0.38 22.01
CA ASP A 380 13.13 0.83 23.00
C ASP A 380 14.50 1.09 22.35
N ARG A 381 14.89 0.26 21.39
CA ARG A 381 16.13 0.45 20.60
C ARG A 381 16.07 1.67 19.70
N VAL A 382 14.92 1.98 19.08
CA VAL A 382 14.71 3.23 18.33
C VAL A 382 14.82 4.43 19.26
N GLN A 383 14.14 4.43 20.41
CA GLN A 383 14.22 5.53 21.38
C GLN A 383 15.66 5.77 21.84
N LYS A 384 16.43 4.71 22.10
CA LYS A 384 17.86 4.84 22.46
C LYS A 384 18.69 5.47 21.34
N LEU A 385 18.45 5.11 20.09
CA LEU A 385 19.11 5.72 18.93
C LEU A 385 18.71 7.19 18.75
N GLU A 386 17.45 7.56 19.02
CA GLU A 386 16.99 8.96 19.02
C GLU A 386 17.72 9.77 20.10
N GLU A 387 17.90 9.23 21.31
CA GLU A 387 18.71 9.88 22.35
C GLU A 387 20.18 10.04 21.93
N GLU A 388 20.78 9.04 21.26
CA GLU A 388 22.15 9.10 20.76
C GLU A 388 22.31 10.15 19.63
N LEU A 389 21.29 10.30 18.76
CA LEU A 389 21.23 11.38 17.77
C LEU A 389 21.07 12.78 18.41
N VAL A 390 20.33 12.90 19.52
CA VAL A 390 20.24 14.15 20.29
C VAL A 390 21.56 14.47 21.01
N ARG A 391 22.21 13.47 21.63
CA ARG A 391 23.53 13.60 22.27
C ARG A 391 24.59 14.07 21.28
N THR A 392 24.68 13.43 20.11
CA THR A 392 25.65 13.77 19.06
C THR A 392 25.39 15.14 18.43
N ARG A 393 24.14 15.52 18.15
CA ARG A 393 23.80 16.90 17.73
C ARG A 393 24.25 17.95 18.77
N LYS A 394 24.00 17.70 20.06
CA LYS A 394 24.43 18.60 21.14
C LYS A 394 25.96 18.68 21.30
N GLN A 395 26.68 17.63 20.91
CA GLN A 395 28.15 17.66 20.81
C GLN A 395 28.62 18.47 19.60
N GLN A 396 27.99 18.33 18.43
CA GLN A 396 28.27 19.14 17.24
C GLN A 396 28.02 20.63 17.49
N GLU A 397 26.90 20.98 18.14
CA GLU A 397 26.56 22.35 18.53
C GLU A 397 27.61 22.98 19.47
N ARG A 398 28.10 22.22 20.46
CA ARG A 398 29.20 22.65 21.33
C ARG A 398 30.51 22.86 20.57
N LEU A 399 30.85 21.99 19.62
CA LEU A 399 32.04 22.13 18.78
C LEU A 399 31.93 23.37 17.87
N LEU A 400 30.79 23.60 17.24
CA LEU A 400 30.53 24.79 16.43
C LEU A 400 30.61 26.08 17.27
N SER A 401 30.05 26.08 18.48
CA SER A 401 30.17 27.19 19.43
C SER A 401 31.63 27.45 19.84
N SER A 402 32.42 26.40 20.08
CA SER A 402 33.84 26.51 20.39
C SER A 402 34.66 27.07 19.22
N VAL A 403 34.41 26.61 17.99
CA VAL A 403 35.06 27.10 16.77
C VAL A 403 34.67 28.56 16.48
N ALA A 404 33.41 28.95 16.72
CA ALA A 404 32.98 30.35 16.62
C ALA A 404 33.68 31.24 17.66
N GLY A 405 33.82 30.78 18.91
CA GLY A 405 34.59 31.48 19.94
C GLY A 405 36.06 31.64 19.57
N GLN A 406 36.69 30.59 19.05
CA GLN A 406 38.06 30.64 18.54
C GLN A 406 38.21 31.63 17.38
N ARG A 407 37.31 31.57 16.38
CA ARG A 407 37.28 32.53 15.26
C ARG A 407 37.20 33.97 15.75
N ASN A 408 36.31 34.27 16.69
CA ASN A 408 36.16 35.62 17.23
C ASN A 408 37.42 36.08 17.99
N SER A 409 38.07 35.19 18.76
CA SER A 409 39.34 35.51 19.43
C SER A 409 40.52 35.74 18.47
N LEU A 410 40.56 35.00 17.35
CA LEU A 410 41.55 35.19 16.29
C LEU A 410 41.30 36.51 15.54
N GLN A 411 40.03 36.82 15.22
CA GLN A 411 39.67 38.06 14.55
C GLN A 411 40.00 39.29 15.42
N ALA A 412 39.62 39.29 16.70
CA ALA A 412 39.96 40.37 17.63
C ALA A 412 41.49 40.57 17.75
N ARG A 413 42.28 39.50 17.65
CA ARG A 413 43.75 39.58 17.66
C ARG A 413 44.35 40.03 16.32
N VAL A 414 43.68 39.78 15.20
CA VAL A 414 44.03 40.40 13.90
C VAL A 414 43.75 41.90 13.96
N GLU A 415 42.60 42.32 14.48
CA GLU A 415 42.23 43.72 14.69
C GLU A 415 43.21 44.44 15.65
N GLU A 416 43.65 43.77 16.72
CA GLU A 416 44.70 44.25 17.63
C GLU A 416 46.06 44.44 16.91
N LEU A 417 46.53 43.42 16.18
CA LEU A 417 47.79 43.48 15.42
C LEU A 417 47.75 44.52 14.28
N GLN A 418 46.58 44.73 13.65
CA GLN A 418 46.36 45.78 12.67
C GLN A 418 46.57 47.16 13.32
N ALA A 419 45.96 47.40 14.49
CA ALA A 419 46.12 48.64 15.24
C ALA A 419 47.54 48.84 15.82
N GLU A 420 48.30 47.77 16.08
CA GLU A 420 49.74 47.88 16.38
C GLU A 420 50.56 48.27 15.13
N LEU A 421 50.27 47.70 13.97
CA LEU A 421 50.93 48.06 12.71
C LEU A 421 50.70 49.53 12.36
N ASP A 422 49.44 50.00 12.40
CA ASP A 422 49.07 51.40 12.16
C ASP A 422 49.84 52.37 13.09
N ARG A 423 50.03 52.00 14.37
CA ARG A 423 50.82 52.79 15.33
C ARG A 423 52.30 52.81 14.99
N VAL A 424 52.87 51.68 14.55
CA VAL A 424 54.28 51.61 14.13
C VAL A 424 54.50 52.44 12.88
N GLU A 425 53.62 52.36 11.88
CA GLU A 425 53.71 53.18 10.67
C GLU A 425 53.55 54.68 10.98
N ALA A 426 52.57 55.06 11.82
CA ALA A 426 52.41 56.44 12.29
C ALA A 426 53.65 56.96 13.07
N SER A 427 54.32 56.11 13.84
CA SER A 427 55.57 56.46 14.52
C SER A 427 56.73 56.67 13.54
N ARG A 428 56.76 55.92 12.45
CA ARG A 428 57.80 55.93 11.40
C ARG A 428 57.63 57.07 10.40
N ALA A 429 56.41 57.58 10.24
CA ALA A 429 56.07 58.73 9.41
C ALA A 429 56.44 60.10 10.04
N ARG A 430 56.98 60.13 11.27
CA ARG A 430 57.24 61.36 12.02
C ARG A 430 58.66 61.88 11.78
N PRO A 431 58.86 63.09 11.21
CA PRO A 431 60.19 63.65 10.99
C PRO A 431 60.86 64.06 12.31
N ALA A 432 62.19 63.92 12.37
CA ALA A 432 62.97 64.13 13.59
C ALA A 432 63.51 65.57 13.72
N ILE A 433 63.24 66.21 14.86
CA ILE A 433 63.89 67.44 15.36
C ILE A 433 64.12 67.24 16.88
N PRO A 434 65.27 67.64 17.46
CA PRO A 434 65.71 67.17 18.78
C PRO A 434 65.28 68.04 19.98
N GLU A 435 65.50 67.46 21.16
CA GLU A 435 65.73 68.05 22.50
C GLU A 435 65.20 69.44 22.88
N ALA A 436 64.42 69.48 23.98
CA ALA A 436 64.64 70.46 25.05
C ALA A 436 64.20 69.92 26.43
N SER A 437 65.00 70.19 27.46
CA SER A 437 64.77 69.83 28.87
C SER A 437 63.55 70.54 29.49
N GLY A 438 62.89 69.90 30.47
CA GLY A 438 61.65 70.44 31.06
C GLY A 438 61.23 69.84 32.41
N TYR A 439 62.16 69.48 33.30
CA TYR A 439 61.83 68.95 34.63
C TYR A 439 61.00 69.93 35.49
N LYS A 440 59.89 69.45 36.07
CA LYS A 440 59.43 69.91 37.39
C LYS A 440 58.50 68.89 38.08
N SER A 441 59.01 68.31 39.16
CA SER A 441 58.28 67.43 40.08
C SER A 441 57.48 68.24 41.11
N ALA A 442 56.25 67.84 41.39
CA ALA A 442 55.49 68.28 42.56
C ALA A 442 54.56 67.15 43.04
N SER A 443 54.91 66.51 44.16
CA SER A 443 54.12 65.43 44.76
C SER A 443 53.10 65.97 45.75
N ARG A 444 51.90 65.36 45.81
CA ARG A 444 51.09 65.31 47.03
C ARG A 444 50.18 64.09 47.05
N GLU A 445 50.09 63.43 48.20
CA GLU A 445 49.25 62.25 48.44
C GLU A 445 47.79 62.62 48.73
N GLN A 446 46.84 61.72 48.45
CA GLN A 446 46.19 60.88 49.48
C GLN A 446 45.11 59.93 48.88
N ALA A 447 45.06 58.69 49.41
CA ALA A 447 43.97 57.67 49.51
C ALA A 447 42.83 57.58 48.44
N VAL A 448 42.23 56.41 48.11
CA VAL A 448 41.68 55.35 48.98
C VAL A 448 41.57 53.98 48.25
N ALA A 449 41.88 52.88 48.96
CA ALA A 449 41.47 51.45 48.88
C ALA A 449 41.23 50.66 47.54
N PRO A 450 41.51 49.33 47.49
CA PRO A 450 41.36 48.44 46.32
C PRO A 450 40.11 47.51 46.36
N PRO A 451 39.86 46.72 45.30
CA PRO A 451 40.15 45.27 45.38
C PRO A 451 40.88 44.72 44.11
N GLN A 452 41.94 43.93 44.29
CA GLN A 452 41.99 42.45 44.13
C GLN A 452 41.57 41.87 42.75
N GLY A 453 42.47 41.04 42.17
CA GLY A 453 42.25 40.29 40.94
C GLY A 453 43.52 39.65 40.41
N GLN A 454 44.07 38.65 41.12
CA GLN A 454 45.30 37.95 40.70
C GLN A 454 45.06 37.02 39.51
N ALA A 455 46.10 36.88 38.66
CA ALA A 455 46.18 35.85 37.62
C ALA A 455 47.03 34.64 38.12
N PRO A 456 47.71 33.85 37.28
CA PRO A 456 47.13 32.60 36.77
C PRO A 456 47.98 31.34 37.09
N TRP A 457 47.35 30.16 37.07
CA TRP A 457 48.01 28.84 37.02
C TRP A 457 46.96 27.73 36.80
N SER A 458 47.28 26.47 36.44
CA SER A 458 48.35 25.94 35.58
C SER A 458 47.98 24.50 35.17
N VAL A 459 48.67 23.95 34.16
CA VAL A 459 48.55 22.54 33.74
C VAL A 459 49.01 21.59 34.85
N SER A 460 48.44 20.39 34.89
CA SER A 460 49.09 19.22 35.51
C SER A 460 48.82 17.98 34.64
N ILE A 461 49.90 17.26 34.32
CA ILE A 461 49.89 16.00 33.56
C ILE A 461 50.41 14.90 34.48
N GLY A 462 49.70 13.77 34.52
CA GLY A 462 50.20 12.52 35.11
C GLY A 462 50.14 11.41 34.06
N HIS A 463 51.28 10.82 33.72
CA HIS A 463 51.35 9.57 32.94
C HIS A 463 51.33 8.36 33.88
N HIS A 464 50.82 7.22 33.41
CA HIS A 464 51.63 5.99 33.30
C HIS A 464 50.95 4.98 32.33
N PRO A 465 51.69 4.04 31.68
CA PRO A 465 51.18 3.27 30.53
C PRO A 465 51.08 1.73 30.82
N PRO A 466 51.31 0.76 29.89
CA PRO A 466 50.38 -0.36 29.59
C PRO A 466 51.06 -1.74 29.89
N PRO A 467 50.89 -2.89 29.17
CA PRO A 467 49.94 -3.39 28.13
C PRO A 467 49.39 -4.81 28.54
N PRO A 468 49.13 -5.85 27.67
CA PRO A 468 48.86 -5.93 26.22
C PRO A 468 47.60 -6.78 25.82
N GLU A 469 47.36 -6.81 24.50
CA GLU A 469 46.83 -7.89 23.62
C GLU A 469 46.14 -9.16 24.17
N GLN A 470 45.10 -9.64 23.47
CA GLN A 470 45.26 -10.79 22.54
C GLN A 470 44.13 -11.01 21.51
N ARG A 471 44.43 -11.85 20.51
CA ARG A 471 43.64 -12.31 19.34
C ARG A 471 43.95 -13.81 19.15
N SER A 472 43.35 -14.50 18.16
CA SER A 472 43.30 -15.98 17.96
C SER A 472 42.31 -16.66 18.93
N GLU A 473 41.45 -17.64 18.57
CA GLU A 473 41.43 -18.80 17.64
C GLU A 473 41.89 -20.13 18.27
N ALA A 474 41.35 -21.25 17.75
CA ALA A 474 41.49 -22.66 18.18
C ALA A 474 40.94 -22.98 19.61
N GLY A 475 40.18 -24.05 19.87
CA GLY A 475 39.96 -25.29 19.13
C GLY A 475 40.18 -26.50 20.05
N SER A 476 39.10 -27.11 20.55
CA SER A 476 39.00 -28.49 21.08
C SER A 476 37.53 -28.73 21.48
N GLU A 477 36.80 -29.80 21.15
CA GLU A 477 37.11 -31.23 20.91
C GLU A 477 37.51 -32.05 22.15
N THR A 478 36.49 -32.51 22.87
CA THR A 478 36.27 -33.90 23.33
C THR A 478 34.74 -34.05 23.47
N ALA A 479 33.98 -34.91 22.79
CA ALA A 479 34.18 -36.28 22.29
C ALA A 479 33.97 -37.37 23.38
N GLU A 480 33.36 -38.48 22.95
CA GLU A 480 33.05 -39.72 23.69
C GLU A 480 32.07 -39.55 24.87
N GLU A 481 30.91 -40.22 24.85
CA GLU A 481 30.84 -41.67 25.12
C GLU A 481 29.94 -42.43 24.12
N GLN A 482 30.41 -43.59 23.65
CA GLN A 482 29.64 -44.56 22.85
C GLN A 482 29.70 -45.96 23.48
N ALA A 483 28.56 -46.62 23.59
CA ALA A 483 28.39 -48.08 23.66
C ALA A 483 27.04 -48.40 22.98
N GLU A 484 26.98 -49.18 21.89
CA GLU A 484 26.95 -50.66 21.85
C GLU A 484 25.74 -51.23 22.63
N GLU A 485 24.79 -51.97 22.04
CA GLU A 485 24.94 -53.16 21.18
C GLU A 485 23.79 -53.34 20.14
N GLN A 486 23.75 -54.50 19.44
CA GLN A 486 22.73 -54.91 18.49
C GLN A 486 21.82 -56.08 19.02
N PRO A 487 21.37 -57.10 18.24
CA PRO A 487 19.98 -57.09 17.75
C PRO A 487 19.13 -58.36 17.98
N ALA A 488 17.80 -58.21 17.93
CA ALA A 488 16.85 -59.27 17.59
C ALA A 488 15.65 -58.64 16.84
N GLN A 489 15.20 -59.06 15.66
CA GLN A 489 14.67 -60.37 15.25
C GLN A 489 13.52 -60.86 16.18
N THR A 490 12.24 -60.77 15.79
CA THR A 490 11.41 -61.86 15.22
C THR A 490 9.92 -61.52 15.53
N VAL A 491 8.82 -62.08 14.97
CA VAL A 491 8.55 -63.03 13.86
C VAL A 491 7.08 -62.90 13.36
N GLN A 492 6.85 -62.90 12.04
CA GLN A 492 5.60 -63.30 11.33
C GLN A 492 4.29 -62.49 11.67
N LYS A 493 3.12 -62.65 11.02
CA LYS A 493 2.59 -63.73 10.17
C LYS A 493 1.48 -63.24 9.19
N ARG A 494 1.55 -63.68 7.91
CA ARG A 494 0.50 -64.19 6.94
C ARG A 494 -0.98 -63.74 7.05
N GLU A 495 -1.86 -63.77 6.03
CA GLU A 495 -1.92 -64.14 4.57
C GLU A 495 -3.28 -63.60 4.01
N THR A 496 -3.69 -63.65 2.72
CA THR A 496 -3.15 -64.16 1.44
C THR A 496 -2.68 -62.99 0.52
N GLY A 497 -2.91 -62.78 -0.80
CA GLY A 497 -3.72 -63.35 -1.92
C GLY A 497 -5.18 -62.85 -1.96
N THR A 498 -5.88 -62.70 -3.10
CA THR A 498 -5.65 -63.00 -4.55
C THR A 498 -5.94 -61.74 -5.41
N LYS A 499 -5.29 -61.41 -6.54
CA LYS A 499 -5.00 -62.09 -7.83
C LYS A 499 -6.16 -62.11 -8.86
N ARG A 500 -6.29 -61.04 -9.67
CA ARG A 500 -6.88 -60.91 -11.05
C ARG A 500 -6.78 -59.43 -11.49
N VAL A 501 -6.62 -59.02 -12.75
CA VAL A 501 -6.09 -59.68 -13.97
C VAL A 501 -5.46 -58.58 -14.88
N ALA A 502 -5.15 -58.86 -16.15
CA ALA A 502 -4.59 -57.97 -17.19
C ALA A 502 -5.23 -56.53 -17.28
N GLU A 503 -4.64 -55.52 -17.94
CA GLU A 503 -3.87 -55.59 -19.20
C GLU A 503 -3.01 -54.34 -19.54
N SER A 504 -2.16 -54.49 -20.57
CA SER A 504 -1.35 -53.54 -21.35
C SER A 504 -1.42 -52.01 -21.11
N LYS A 505 -0.23 -51.38 -20.96
CA LYS A 505 0.42 -50.58 -22.04
C LYS A 505 1.80 -50.02 -21.66
N LYS A 506 2.69 -49.92 -22.65
CA LYS A 506 4.04 -49.34 -22.53
C LYS A 506 3.95 -47.83 -22.21
N LYS A 507 4.32 -47.40 -21.00
CA LYS A 507 4.60 -45.98 -20.73
C LYS A 507 6.02 -45.64 -21.20
N ARG A 508 6.13 -44.79 -22.22
CA ARG A 508 7.39 -44.10 -22.56
C ARG A 508 7.83 -43.25 -21.37
N VAL A 509 9.09 -43.34 -20.97
CA VAL A 509 9.67 -42.42 -19.99
C VAL A 509 9.84 -41.05 -20.66
N HIS A 510 8.85 -40.17 -20.48
CA HIS A 510 9.04 -38.75 -20.70
C HIS A 510 9.45 -38.11 -19.38
N HIS A 511 10.69 -37.64 -19.30
CA HIS A 511 11.09 -36.64 -18.31
C HIS A 511 10.23 -35.39 -18.51
N ARG A 512 9.15 -35.23 -17.74
CA ARG A 512 8.37 -33.99 -17.73
C ARG A 512 9.12 -32.96 -16.88
N ARG A 513 10.10 -32.30 -17.51
CA ARG A 513 10.83 -31.16 -16.97
C ARG A 513 9.82 -30.02 -16.73
N ASN A 514 9.26 -29.95 -15.53
CA ASN A 514 8.38 -28.85 -15.11
C ASN A 514 9.21 -27.59 -14.90
N GLY A 515 9.45 -26.88 -15.99
CA GLY A 515 10.05 -25.55 -16.03
C GLY A 515 9.64 -24.85 -17.31
N SER A 516 9.63 -23.52 -17.28
CA SER A 516 9.52 -22.68 -18.48
C SER A 516 8.21 -22.73 -19.28
N SER A 517 7.11 -22.25 -18.69
CA SER A 517 6.13 -21.48 -19.49
C SER A 517 6.60 -20.04 -19.70
N VAL A 518 7.45 -19.53 -18.81
CA VAL A 518 7.83 -18.11 -18.75
C VAL A 518 8.96 -17.78 -19.72
N GLU A 519 10.01 -18.61 -19.81
CA GLU A 519 11.13 -18.31 -20.73
C GLU A 519 10.70 -18.53 -22.17
N GLU A 520 9.77 -19.46 -22.46
CA GLU A 520 9.14 -19.55 -23.79
C GLU A 520 8.47 -18.23 -24.20
N ASP A 521 7.69 -17.59 -23.31
CA ASP A 521 7.05 -16.29 -23.63
C ASP A 521 8.05 -15.12 -23.68
N VAL A 522 9.12 -15.15 -22.89
CA VAL A 522 10.25 -14.19 -23.02
C VAL A 522 10.97 -14.37 -24.36
N VAL A 523 11.23 -15.60 -24.80
CA VAL A 523 11.86 -15.92 -26.10
C VAL A 523 10.94 -15.56 -27.27
N ARG A 524 9.63 -15.76 -27.16
CA ARG A 524 8.61 -15.27 -28.11
C ARG A 524 8.48 -13.74 -28.10
N GLY A 525 8.86 -13.08 -27.00
CA GLY A 525 8.98 -11.63 -26.86
C GLY A 525 10.20 -11.09 -27.61
N LEU A 526 11.40 -11.58 -27.29
CA LEU A 526 12.65 -11.20 -27.97
C LEU A 526 12.56 -11.43 -29.49
N ASN A 527 12.01 -12.56 -29.93
CA ASN A 527 11.83 -12.86 -31.36
C ASN A 527 10.70 -12.08 -32.04
N ARG A 528 9.98 -11.21 -31.31
CA ARG A 528 9.09 -10.18 -31.86
C ARG A 528 9.84 -8.86 -31.99
N VAL A 529 10.47 -8.39 -30.91
CA VAL A 529 11.29 -7.16 -30.89
C VAL A 529 12.39 -7.22 -31.95
N ARG A 530 13.12 -8.34 -32.07
CA ARG A 530 14.17 -8.54 -33.08
C ARG A 530 13.65 -8.44 -34.53
N ARG A 531 12.39 -8.81 -34.79
CA ARG A 531 11.74 -8.64 -36.10
C ARG A 531 11.28 -7.22 -36.35
N GLN A 532 10.80 -6.51 -35.33
CA GLN A 532 10.48 -5.08 -35.46
C GLN A 532 11.75 -4.26 -35.73
N ILE A 533 12.85 -4.56 -35.05
CA ILE A 533 14.16 -3.93 -35.31
C ILE A 533 14.66 -4.26 -36.73
N ALA A 534 14.56 -5.51 -37.19
CA ALA A 534 14.95 -5.87 -38.56
C ALA A 534 14.13 -5.10 -39.62
N ASN A 535 12.82 -4.97 -39.43
CA ASN A 535 11.94 -4.21 -40.32
C ASN A 535 12.17 -2.67 -40.27
N LEU A 536 12.84 -2.15 -39.24
CA LEU A 536 13.21 -0.73 -39.11
C LEU A 536 14.60 -0.41 -39.68
N ILE A 537 15.41 -1.43 -39.98
CA ILE A 537 16.79 -1.30 -40.50
C ILE A 537 16.88 -1.70 -41.98
N GLY A 538 15.92 -2.47 -42.49
CA GLY A 538 15.87 -2.96 -43.89
C GLY A 538 14.70 -2.44 -44.71
N GLY A 539 14.29 -1.17 -44.51
CA GLY A 539 13.20 -0.50 -45.23
C GLY A 539 13.60 0.88 -45.73
#